data_AF-A0A4R3NGN1-F1
#
_entry.id   AF-A0A4R3NGN1-F1
#
_cell.length_a   1.000
_cell.length_b   1.000
_cell.length_c   1.000
_cell.angle_alpha   90.00
_cell.angle_beta   90.00
_cell.angle_gamma   90.00
#
_symmetry.space_group_name_H-M   'P 1'
#
loop_
_entity.id
_entity.type
_entity.pdbx_description
1 polymer ?
#
loop_
_entity_poly.entity_id
_entity_poly.type
_entity_poly.pdbx_seq_one_letter_code
_entity_poly.pdbx_strand_id
1 'polypeptide(L)'
;MIYDLDWDEDTRLAEWRGVLRQFENLPVMLRAIVVLDVWNELSVLQHAPWLGRLLCASILRQAGITSGTHLAAINLGLKTIPVDRRRHRDRETRLLAITNGLIAAAEIGLKEHDRLTLAKTMMDRKLDGRRTSSKLPELVELVMVKPLVSAGMVAKALEVTPQAARRIVLELGLREMTGRGGLGSPMNSFEHCQI
;
A
#
# COMPACT_ATOMS: atom_id res chain seq x y z
N MET A 1 -0.64 -33.66 2.82
CA MET A 1 -1.76 -32.69 2.82
C MET A 1 -3.02 -33.52 2.85
N ILE A 2 -3.75 -33.53 3.97
CA ILE A 2 -4.95 -34.35 4.14
C ILE A 2 -6.10 -33.53 3.57
N TYR A 3 -6.72 -34.04 2.51
CA TYR A 3 -7.93 -33.48 1.90
C TYR A 3 -9.11 -33.85 2.79
N ASP A 4 -9.88 -32.87 3.23
CA ASP A 4 -11.16 -33.11 3.89
C ASP A 4 -12.20 -33.31 2.77
N LEU A 5 -12.64 -34.55 2.59
CA LEU A 5 -13.58 -34.95 1.53
C LEU A 5 -14.94 -34.26 1.67
N ASP A 6 -15.25 -33.74 2.86
CA ASP A 6 -16.48 -33.02 3.17
C ASP A 6 -16.32 -31.49 3.10
N TRP A 7 -15.17 -30.98 2.60
CA TRP A 7 -14.96 -29.56 2.39
C TRP A 7 -15.75 -29.05 1.17
N ASP A 8 -16.83 -28.31 1.44
CA ASP A 8 -17.67 -27.67 0.43
C ASP A 8 -17.46 -26.14 0.42
N GLU A 9 -16.87 -25.63 -0.67
CA GLU A 9 -16.64 -24.21 -0.90
C GLU A 9 -17.94 -23.41 -0.98
N ASP A 10 -18.93 -23.93 -1.71
CA ASP A 10 -20.18 -23.21 -1.99
C ASP A 10 -21.00 -23.05 -0.71
N THR A 11 -21.05 -24.09 0.12
CA THR A 11 -21.72 -24.03 1.43
C THR A 11 -21.05 -23.01 2.35
N ARG A 12 -19.71 -23.03 2.46
CA ARG A 12 -18.97 -22.07 3.31
C ARG A 12 -19.09 -20.64 2.82
N LEU A 13 -19.07 -20.45 1.50
CA LEU A 13 -19.26 -19.13 0.89
C LEU A 13 -20.69 -18.62 1.12
N ALA A 14 -21.70 -19.49 1.02
CA ALA A 14 -23.08 -19.15 1.32
C ALA A 14 -23.26 -18.75 2.80
N GLU A 15 -22.63 -19.49 3.72
CA GLU A 15 -22.62 -19.18 5.15
C GLU A 15 -21.96 -17.80 5.42
N TRP A 16 -20.78 -17.57 4.84
CA TRP A 16 -20.10 -16.28 4.95
C TRP A 16 -20.92 -15.12 4.38
N ARG A 17 -21.62 -15.31 3.25
CA ARG A 17 -22.57 -14.32 2.70
C ARG A 17 -23.79 -14.12 3.61
N GLY A 18 -24.23 -15.15 4.31
CA GLY A 18 -25.26 -15.06 5.35
C GLY A 18 -24.85 -14.11 6.48
N VAL A 19 -23.61 -14.25 6.97
CA VAL A 19 -23.02 -13.35 7.97
C VAL A 19 -22.94 -11.91 7.44
N LEU A 20 -22.50 -11.71 6.20
CA LEU A 20 -22.42 -10.37 5.61
C LEU A 20 -23.79 -9.65 5.66
N ARG A 21 -24.87 -10.37 5.33
CA ARG A 21 -26.25 -9.87 5.36
C ARG A 21 -26.73 -9.56 6.78
N GLN A 22 -26.41 -10.43 7.74
CA GLN A 22 -26.82 -10.25 9.14
C GLN A 22 -26.25 -8.97 9.75
N PHE A 23 -25.05 -8.57 9.34
CA PHE A 23 -24.34 -7.40 9.86
C PHE A 23 -24.40 -6.17 8.95
N GLU A 24 -25.35 -6.12 7.99
CA GLU A 24 -25.50 -4.99 7.08
C GLU A 24 -25.75 -3.65 7.78
N ASN A 25 -26.49 -3.69 8.89
CA ASN A 25 -26.86 -2.51 9.69
C ASN A 25 -25.76 -2.05 10.66
N LEU A 26 -24.64 -2.77 10.79
CA LEU A 26 -23.53 -2.34 11.62
C LEU A 26 -22.74 -1.20 10.95
N PRO A 27 -22.08 -0.33 11.73
CA PRO A 27 -21.04 0.55 11.22
C PRO A 27 -20.05 -0.23 10.34
N VAL A 28 -19.71 0.32 9.18
CA VAL A 28 -18.92 -0.38 8.15
C VAL A 28 -17.62 -0.98 8.70
N MET A 29 -16.95 -0.29 9.63
CA MET A 29 -15.73 -0.80 10.26
C MET A 29 -15.98 -2.09 11.03
N LEU A 30 -17.05 -2.14 11.84
CA LEU A 30 -17.41 -3.35 12.59
C LEU A 30 -17.81 -4.47 11.65
N ARG A 31 -18.58 -4.16 10.61
CA ARG A 31 -18.92 -5.14 9.55
C ARG A 31 -17.65 -5.71 8.91
N ALA A 32 -16.69 -4.86 8.52
CA ALA A 32 -15.44 -5.29 7.90
C ALA A 32 -14.58 -6.16 8.84
N ILE A 33 -14.56 -5.86 10.14
CA ILE A 33 -13.86 -6.65 11.17
C ILE A 33 -14.50 -8.04 11.30
N VAL A 34 -15.82 -8.10 11.51
CA VAL A 34 -16.55 -9.36 11.68
C VAL A 34 -16.44 -10.24 10.44
N VAL A 35 -16.60 -9.66 9.26
CA VAL A 35 -16.52 -10.36 7.97
C VAL A 35 -15.14 -10.96 7.74
N LEU A 36 -14.07 -10.27 8.15
CA LEU A 36 -12.71 -10.78 8.07
C LEU A 36 -12.44 -11.89 9.10
N ASP A 37 -12.95 -11.77 10.32
CA ASP A 37 -12.84 -12.81 11.35
C ASP A 37 -13.51 -14.11 10.87
N VAL A 38 -14.76 -14.01 10.43
CA VAL A 38 -15.55 -15.16 9.95
C VAL A 38 -14.94 -15.77 8.70
N TRP A 39 -14.37 -14.97 7.78
CA TRP A 39 -13.65 -15.50 6.63
C TRP A 39 -12.52 -16.47 7.04
N ASN A 40 -11.75 -16.09 8.08
CA ASN A 40 -10.64 -16.91 8.56
C ASN A 40 -11.13 -18.14 9.31
N GLU A 41 -12.19 -17.99 10.13
CA GLU A 41 -12.74 -19.09 10.92
C GLU A 41 -13.38 -20.16 10.03
N LEU A 42 -14.21 -19.75 9.07
CA LEU A 42 -14.86 -20.67 8.14
C LEU A 42 -13.89 -21.25 7.11
N SER A 43 -12.66 -20.72 7.00
CA SER A 43 -11.71 -21.13 5.97
C SER A 43 -12.37 -21.18 4.58
N VAL A 44 -13.09 -20.10 4.24
CA VAL A 44 -14.01 -20.03 3.09
C VAL A 44 -13.38 -20.54 1.80
N LEU A 45 -12.12 -20.17 1.55
CA LEU A 45 -11.30 -20.71 0.47
C LEU A 45 -10.11 -21.45 1.05
N GLN A 46 -9.97 -22.74 0.73
CA GLN A 46 -8.90 -23.58 1.25
C GLN A 46 -7.51 -23.11 0.80
N HIS A 47 -7.39 -22.64 -0.45
CA HIS A 47 -6.12 -22.26 -1.06
C HIS A 47 -5.91 -20.74 -1.17
N ALA A 48 -6.92 -19.94 -0.86
CA ALA A 48 -6.86 -18.48 -0.97
C ALA A 48 -7.35 -17.73 0.29
N PRO A 49 -6.87 -18.07 1.50
CA PRO A 49 -7.27 -17.37 2.73
C PRO A 49 -6.85 -15.89 2.74
N TRP A 50 -5.92 -15.49 1.87
CA TRP A 50 -5.51 -14.09 1.70
C TRP A 50 -6.63 -13.22 1.10
N LEU A 51 -7.58 -13.79 0.36
CA LEU A 51 -8.62 -13.03 -0.33
C LEU A 51 -9.56 -12.29 0.64
N GLY A 52 -9.81 -12.83 1.84
CA GLY A 52 -10.64 -12.18 2.86
C GLY A 52 -10.13 -10.78 3.25
N ARG A 53 -8.81 -10.56 3.24
CA ARG A 53 -8.21 -9.24 3.53
C ARG A 53 -8.49 -8.24 2.41
N LEU A 54 -8.45 -8.69 1.15
CA LEU A 54 -8.78 -7.85 0.00
C LEU A 54 -10.27 -7.52 -0.04
N LEU A 55 -11.11 -8.49 0.32
CA LEU A 55 -12.55 -8.30 0.41
C LEU A 55 -12.93 -7.31 1.52
N CYS A 56 -12.29 -7.43 2.69
CA CYS A 56 -12.39 -6.45 3.76
C CYS A 56 -12.02 -5.04 3.27
N ALA A 57 -10.89 -4.88 2.59
CA ALA A 57 -10.49 -3.60 2.00
C ALA A 57 -11.48 -3.08 0.94
N SER A 58 -12.07 -3.98 0.13
CA SER A 58 -13.07 -3.64 -0.87
C SER A 58 -14.39 -3.15 -0.23
N ILE A 59 -14.82 -3.75 0.87
CA ILE A 59 -16.02 -3.32 1.63
C ILE A 59 -15.81 -1.90 2.17
N LEU A 60 -14.63 -1.63 2.74
CA LEU A 60 -14.28 -0.28 3.23
C LEU A 60 -14.28 0.76 2.10
N ARG A 61 -13.70 0.41 0.94
CA ARG A 61 -13.71 1.27 -0.25
C ARG A 61 -15.14 1.52 -0.75
N GLN A 62 -15.96 0.49 -0.86
CA GLN A 62 -17.34 0.60 -1.33
C GLN A 62 -18.19 1.50 -0.42
N ALA A 63 -17.91 1.51 0.87
CA ALA A 63 -18.57 2.37 1.85
C ALA A 63 -17.99 3.79 1.93
N GLY A 64 -17.01 4.14 1.09
CA GLY A 64 -16.40 5.47 1.07
C GLY A 64 -15.41 5.76 2.20
N ILE A 65 -14.95 4.74 2.94
CA ILE A 65 -13.93 4.94 4.00
C ILE A 65 -12.56 5.23 3.39
N THR A 66 -12.25 4.65 2.23
CA THR A 66 -11.08 5.02 1.43
C THR A 66 -11.51 5.74 0.16
N SER A 67 -10.73 6.73 -0.26
CA SER A 67 -11.03 7.54 -1.43
C SER A 67 -10.77 6.79 -2.74
N GLY A 68 -11.75 6.79 -3.64
CA GLY A 68 -11.61 6.45 -5.06
C GLY A 68 -10.94 5.11 -5.35
N THR A 69 -9.72 5.15 -5.88
CA THR A 69 -8.98 3.98 -6.39
C THR A 69 -8.15 3.25 -5.34
N HIS A 70 -8.09 3.76 -4.09
CA HIS A 70 -7.21 3.22 -3.07
C HIS A 70 -7.91 2.18 -2.18
N LEU A 71 -7.19 1.08 -1.90
CA LEU A 71 -7.59 0.07 -0.91
C LEU A 71 -6.86 0.33 0.41
N ALA A 72 -7.55 0.12 1.53
CA ALA A 72 -6.93 0.19 2.84
C ALA A 72 -5.77 -0.82 2.93
N ALA A 73 -4.61 -0.37 3.42
CA ALA A 73 -3.41 -1.20 3.59
C ALA A 73 -3.48 -2.10 4.83
N ILE A 74 -4.60 -2.83 4.99
CA ILE A 74 -4.95 -3.65 6.17
C ILE A 74 -3.82 -4.62 6.54
N ASN A 75 -3.13 -5.18 5.53
CA ASN A 75 -2.04 -6.12 5.74
C ASN A 75 -0.82 -5.53 6.44
N LEU A 76 -0.51 -4.25 6.23
CA LEU A 76 0.61 -3.59 6.90
C LEU A 76 0.34 -3.51 8.41
N GLY A 77 -0.85 -3.06 8.80
CA GLY A 77 -1.25 -3.02 10.19
C GLY A 77 -1.39 -4.42 10.81
N LEU A 78 -2.05 -5.37 10.14
CA LEU A 78 -2.15 -6.75 10.63
C LEU A 78 -0.79 -7.44 10.81
N LYS A 79 0.24 -7.07 10.06
CA LYS A 79 1.60 -7.62 10.23
C LYS A 79 2.23 -7.21 11.56
N THR A 80 1.80 -6.10 12.15
CA THR A 80 2.26 -5.63 13.46
C THR A 80 1.64 -6.41 14.63
N ILE A 81 0.54 -7.14 14.38
CA ILE A 81 -0.18 -7.88 15.40
C ILE A 81 0.37 -9.31 15.51
N PRO A 82 0.73 -9.78 16.73
CA PRO A 82 1.20 -11.14 16.95
C PRO A 82 0.27 -12.22 16.38
N VAL A 83 0.85 -13.29 15.85
CA VAL A 83 0.08 -14.34 15.14
C VAL A 83 -0.85 -15.12 16.06
N ASP A 84 -0.45 -15.33 17.32
CA ASP A 84 -1.23 -15.97 18.39
C ASP A 84 -2.51 -15.19 18.69
N ARG A 85 -2.45 -13.85 18.70
CA ARG A 85 -3.65 -13.01 18.85
C ARG A 85 -4.55 -13.04 17.62
N ARG A 86 -3.96 -13.05 16.41
CA ARG A 86 -4.73 -13.08 15.16
C ARG A 86 -5.43 -14.42 14.90
N ARG A 87 -4.90 -15.51 15.43
CA ARG A 87 -5.43 -16.89 15.29
C ARG A 87 -5.89 -17.46 16.63
N HIS A 88 -6.24 -16.60 17.57
CA HIS A 88 -6.66 -17.00 18.90
C HIS A 88 -7.98 -17.78 18.85
N ARG A 89 -8.19 -18.75 19.75
CA ARG A 89 -9.44 -19.55 19.78
C ARG A 89 -10.65 -18.73 20.20
N ASP A 90 -10.45 -17.82 21.15
CA ASP A 90 -11.49 -16.87 21.57
C ASP A 90 -11.74 -15.80 20.49
N ARG A 91 -13.01 -15.60 20.17
CA ARG A 91 -13.47 -14.70 19.12
C ARG A 91 -13.21 -13.23 19.46
N GLU A 92 -13.45 -12.83 20.71
CA GLU A 92 -13.26 -11.44 21.13
C GLU A 92 -11.80 -11.02 20.94
N THR A 93 -10.87 -11.89 21.31
CA THR A 93 -9.43 -11.70 21.11
C THR A 93 -9.07 -11.48 19.64
N ARG A 94 -9.68 -12.26 18.72
CA ARG A 94 -9.46 -12.09 17.27
C ARG A 94 -10.06 -10.80 16.73
N LEU A 95 -11.28 -10.44 17.15
CA LEU A 95 -11.91 -9.18 16.75
C LEU A 95 -11.10 -7.97 17.22
N LEU A 96 -10.59 -7.99 18.46
CA LEU A 96 -9.66 -6.98 18.98
C LEU A 96 -8.35 -6.96 18.20
N ALA A 97 -7.80 -8.12 17.82
CA ALA A 97 -6.60 -8.21 17.00
C ALA A 97 -6.78 -7.56 15.63
N ILE A 98 -7.92 -7.78 14.96
CA ILE A 98 -8.23 -7.16 13.67
C ILE A 98 -8.43 -5.65 13.85
N THR A 99 -9.16 -5.23 14.87
CA THR A 99 -9.39 -3.81 15.19
C THR A 99 -8.07 -3.06 15.38
N ASN A 100 -7.18 -3.60 16.21
CA ASN A 100 -5.84 -3.04 16.43
C ASN A 100 -5.00 -3.03 15.14
N GLY A 101 -5.14 -4.06 14.29
CA GLY A 101 -4.51 -4.09 12.98
C GLY A 101 -5.00 -2.98 12.06
N LEU A 102 -6.29 -2.64 12.08
CA LEU A 102 -6.83 -1.54 11.27
C LEU A 102 -6.37 -0.17 11.78
N ILE A 103 -6.32 0.02 13.11
CA ILE A 103 -5.77 1.22 13.73
C ILE A 103 -4.29 1.39 13.34
N ALA A 104 -3.48 0.34 13.49
CA ALA A 104 -2.08 0.36 13.10
C ALA A 104 -1.90 0.66 11.60
N ALA A 105 -2.77 0.13 10.73
CA ALA A 105 -2.72 0.43 9.30
C ALA A 105 -2.98 1.93 9.02
N ALA A 106 -3.93 2.54 9.73
CA ALA A 106 -4.20 3.98 9.60
C ALA A 106 -3.02 4.82 10.09
N GLU A 107 -2.46 4.49 11.26
CA GLU A 107 -1.29 5.20 11.82
C GLU A 107 -0.06 5.10 10.91
N ILE A 108 0.22 3.92 10.36
CA ILE A 108 1.31 3.73 9.39
C ILE A 108 1.05 4.58 8.14
N GLY A 109 -0.17 4.59 7.63
CA GLY A 109 -0.56 5.38 6.47
C GLY A 109 -0.37 6.89 6.68
N LEU A 110 -0.78 7.41 7.84
CA LEU A 110 -0.61 8.82 8.19
C LEU A 110 0.87 9.20 8.29
N LYS A 111 1.70 8.36 8.94
CA LYS A 111 3.14 8.60 9.03
C LYS A 111 3.82 8.62 7.65
N GLU A 112 3.44 7.71 6.76
CA GLU A 112 3.98 7.67 5.40
C GLU A 112 3.51 8.88 4.58
N HIS A 113 2.24 9.27 4.73
CA HIS A 113 1.72 10.49 4.11
C HIS A 113 2.50 11.74 4.53
N ASP A 114 2.76 11.91 5.84
CA ASP A 114 3.53 13.04 6.35
C ASP A 114 4.97 13.04 5.81
N ARG A 115 5.59 11.86 5.75
CA ARG A 115 6.93 11.70 5.17
C ARG A 115 6.96 12.11 3.69
N LEU A 116 5.99 11.67 2.90
CA LEU A 116 5.90 12.00 1.47
C LEU A 116 5.57 13.49 1.26
N THR A 117 4.72 14.07 2.10
CA THR A 117 4.40 15.50 2.08
C THR A 117 5.63 16.36 2.38
N LEU A 118 6.43 15.96 3.36
CA LEU A 118 7.70 16.62 3.68
C LEU A 118 8.69 16.50 2.52
N ALA A 119 8.84 15.30 1.95
CA ALA A 119 9.72 15.08 0.80
C ALA A 119 9.32 15.95 -0.40
N LYS A 120 8.02 16.04 -0.71
CA LYS A 120 7.51 16.95 -1.76
C LYS A 120 7.87 18.41 -1.45
N THR A 121 7.60 18.87 -0.24
CA THR A 121 7.93 20.24 0.20
C THR A 121 9.41 20.56 0.04
N MET A 122 10.30 19.61 0.38
CA MET A 122 11.75 19.77 0.21
C MET A 122 12.17 19.82 -1.27
N MET A 123 11.52 19.05 -2.15
CA MET A 123 11.75 19.13 -3.59
C MET A 123 11.24 20.44 -4.19
N ASP A 124 10.05 20.89 -3.79
CA ASP A 124 9.46 22.15 -4.26
C ASP A 124 10.34 23.35 -3.91
N ARG A 125 10.96 23.38 -2.72
CA ARG A 125 11.95 24.41 -2.35
C ARG A 125 13.17 24.47 -3.28
N LYS A 126 13.54 23.37 -3.95
CA LYS A 126 14.65 23.38 -4.92
C LYS A 126 14.26 24.04 -6.24
N LEU A 127 12.95 24.25 -6.47
CA LEU A 127 12.39 24.91 -7.64
C LEU A 127 12.40 26.45 -7.49
N ASP A 128 12.54 26.98 -6.28
CA ASP A 128 12.56 28.43 -6.03
C ASP A 128 13.72 29.10 -6.80
N GLY A 129 13.39 30.18 -7.53
CA GLY A 129 14.36 30.92 -8.34
C GLY A 129 14.84 30.21 -9.61
N ARG A 130 14.25 29.05 -9.97
CA ARG A 130 14.55 28.36 -11.23
C ARG A 130 13.86 29.01 -12.42
N ARG A 131 14.49 28.88 -13.59
CA ARG A 131 13.96 29.40 -14.86
C ARG A 131 12.65 28.70 -15.23
N THR A 132 11.71 29.44 -15.83
CA THR A 132 10.43 28.92 -16.33
C THR A 132 10.60 27.76 -17.34
N SER A 133 11.73 27.68 -18.03
CA SER A 133 12.04 26.62 -19.00
C SER A 133 12.54 25.31 -18.37
N SER A 134 12.60 25.20 -17.05
CA SER A 134 13.10 24.01 -16.35
C SER A 134 12.08 22.86 -16.40
N LYS A 135 12.57 21.63 -16.63
CA LYS A 135 11.78 20.40 -16.54
C LYS A 135 11.78 19.75 -15.14
N LEU A 136 12.31 20.46 -14.15
CA LEU A 136 12.35 20.00 -12.76
C LEU A 136 10.97 19.88 -12.11
N PRO A 137 10.02 20.83 -12.29
CA PRO A 137 8.67 20.69 -11.73
C PRO A 137 7.97 19.41 -12.23
N GLU A 138 8.07 19.12 -13.52
CA GLU A 138 7.51 17.90 -14.10
C GLU A 138 8.22 16.64 -13.60
N LEU A 139 9.53 16.71 -13.32
CA LEU A 139 10.25 15.60 -12.67
C LEU A 139 9.73 15.36 -11.24
N VAL A 140 9.47 16.42 -10.46
CA VAL A 140 8.91 16.30 -9.10
C VAL A 140 7.56 15.60 -9.15
N GLU A 141 6.65 16.04 -10.01
CA GLU A 141 5.34 15.40 -10.16
C GLU A 141 5.46 13.94 -10.63
N LEU A 142 6.39 13.65 -11.56
CA LEU A 142 6.65 12.28 -12.02
C LEU A 142 7.10 11.38 -10.87
N VAL A 143 8.03 11.82 -10.01
CA VAL A 143 8.53 10.99 -8.91
C VAL A 143 7.51 10.82 -7.79
N MET A 144 6.66 11.83 -7.55
CA MET A 144 5.57 11.73 -6.59
C MET A 144 4.52 10.68 -7.00
N VAL A 145 4.29 10.51 -8.31
CA VAL A 145 3.41 9.45 -8.84
C VAL A 145 4.13 8.11 -8.92
N LYS A 146 5.41 8.12 -9.32
CA LYS A 146 6.24 6.93 -9.49
C LYS A 146 7.54 7.10 -8.72
N PRO A 147 7.61 6.64 -7.46
CA PRO A 147 8.78 6.83 -6.62
C PRO A 147 9.99 6.01 -7.07
N LEU A 148 9.86 5.20 -8.13
CA LEU A 148 10.96 4.46 -8.75
C LEU A 148 11.04 4.83 -10.23
N VAL A 149 12.06 5.59 -10.60
CA VAL A 149 12.28 6.02 -11.99
C VAL A 149 13.67 5.68 -12.49
N SER A 150 13.78 5.37 -13.78
CA SER A 150 15.04 5.25 -14.48
C SER A 150 15.27 6.48 -15.36
N ALA A 151 16.51 6.75 -15.75
CA ALA A 151 16.82 7.85 -16.64
C ALA A 151 16.05 7.75 -17.97
N GLY A 152 15.81 6.54 -18.49
CA GLY A 152 15.00 6.30 -19.69
C GLY A 152 13.53 6.62 -19.48
N MET A 153 12.96 6.28 -18.32
CA MET A 153 11.58 6.67 -17.97
C MET A 153 11.44 8.19 -17.90
N VAL A 154 12.40 8.87 -17.28
CA VAL A 154 12.42 10.34 -17.18
C VAL A 154 12.54 10.98 -18.56
N ALA A 155 13.49 10.51 -19.39
CA ALA A 155 13.68 11.01 -20.75
C ALA A 155 12.40 10.93 -21.58
N LYS A 156 11.71 9.78 -21.50
CA LYS A 156 10.44 9.57 -22.21
C LYS A 156 9.31 10.43 -21.65
N ALA A 157 9.17 10.52 -20.33
CA ALA A 157 8.08 11.25 -19.70
C ALA A 157 8.21 12.77 -19.84
N LEU A 158 9.44 13.30 -19.88
CA LEU A 158 9.71 14.74 -19.98
C LEU A 158 10.07 15.19 -21.41
N GLU A 159 10.08 14.26 -22.37
CA GLU A 159 10.45 14.50 -23.78
C GLU A 159 11.83 15.16 -23.93
N VAL A 160 12.80 14.68 -23.15
CA VAL A 160 14.18 15.18 -23.17
C VAL A 160 15.15 14.08 -23.59
N THR A 161 16.36 14.47 -23.99
CA THR A 161 17.42 13.49 -24.29
C THR A 161 17.80 12.69 -23.04
N PRO A 162 18.28 11.43 -23.18
CA PRO A 162 18.73 10.63 -22.04
C PRO A 162 19.80 11.32 -21.17
N GLN A 163 20.67 12.13 -21.79
CA GLN A 163 21.70 12.89 -21.09
C GLN A 163 21.08 14.05 -20.26
N ALA A 164 20.10 14.76 -20.82
CA ALA A 164 19.37 15.80 -20.10
C ALA A 164 18.59 15.20 -18.92
N ALA A 165 17.94 14.04 -19.10
CA ALA A 165 17.26 13.33 -18.04
C ALA A 165 18.19 12.98 -16.87
N ARG A 166 19.38 12.41 -17.15
CA ARG A 166 20.39 12.12 -16.11
C ARG A 166 20.82 13.37 -15.35
N ARG A 167 21.05 14.48 -16.05
CA ARG A 167 21.45 15.75 -15.44
C ARG A 167 20.38 16.28 -14.49
N ILE A 168 19.11 16.27 -14.91
CA ILE A 168 18.00 16.82 -14.12
C ILE A 168 17.70 15.92 -12.90
N VAL A 169 17.83 14.59 -13.03
CA VAL A 169 17.73 13.65 -11.90
C VAL A 169 18.78 13.95 -10.83
N LEU A 170 20.02 14.21 -11.24
CA LEU A 170 21.11 14.58 -10.32
C LEU A 170 20.90 15.94 -9.67
N GLU A 171 20.39 16.91 -10.44
CA GLU A 171 20.07 18.24 -9.93
C GLU A 171 18.97 18.18 -8.85
N LEU A 172 17.96 17.33 -9.04
CA LEU A 172 16.92 17.10 -8.03
C LEU A 172 17.46 16.36 -6.80
N GLY A 173 18.55 15.59 -6.95
CA GLY A 173 19.23 14.87 -5.87
C GLY A 173 18.52 13.59 -5.45
N LEU A 174 17.92 12.87 -6.41
CA LEU A 174 17.28 11.57 -6.15
C LEU A 174 18.33 10.52 -5.81
N ARG A 175 17.99 9.58 -4.92
CA ARG A 175 18.92 8.55 -4.44
C ARG A 175 18.95 7.37 -5.41
N GLU A 176 20.14 6.92 -5.80
CA GLU A 176 20.30 5.67 -6.54
C GLU A 176 19.91 4.44 -5.70
N MET A 177 19.17 3.53 -6.33
CA MET A 177 18.70 2.28 -5.70
C MET A 177 19.79 1.24 -5.52
N THR A 178 20.82 1.25 -6.37
CA THR A 178 21.87 0.21 -6.43
C THR A 178 22.87 0.28 -5.26
N GLY A 179 22.59 1.08 -4.23
CA GLY A 179 23.30 1.02 -2.94
C GLY A 179 24.72 1.62 -2.94
N ARG A 180 25.17 2.31 -4.00
CA ARG A 180 26.51 2.92 -4.09
C ARG A 180 26.53 4.43 -3.85
N GLY A 181 25.59 4.96 -3.08
CA GLY A 181 25.51 6.37 -2.72
C GLY A 181 26.28 6.72 -1.44
N GLY A 182 27.55 6.35 -1.35
CA GLY A 182 28.49 6.82 -0.33
C GLY A 182 29.72 7.40 -1.01
N LEU A 183 29.83 8.73 -1.00
CA LEU A 183 30.98 9.58 -1.34
C LEU A 183 31.94 9.04 -2.44
N GLY A 184 31.83 9.62 -3.65
CA GLY A 184 33.00 9.83 -4.51
C GLY A 184 33.43 8.70 -5.46
N SER A 185 32.52 7.92 -6.06
CA SER A 185 32.88 7.01 -7.16
C SER A 185 32.16 7.34 -8.47
N PRO A 186 32.83 7.24 -9.64
CA PRO A 186 32.29 7.69 -10.91
C PRO A 186 31.14 6.80 -11.40
N MET A 187 30.09 7.50 -11.81
CA MET A 187 28.80 7.03 -12.32
C MET A 187 28.94 6.17 -13.57
N ASN A 188 28.29 5.00 -13.61
CA ASN A 188 28.03 4.29 -14.86
C ASN A 188 26.75 3.43 -14.89
N SER A 189 25.93 3.39 -13.83
CA SER A 189 24.72 2.55 -13.80
C SER A 189 23.54 3.21 -13.09
N PHE A 190 22.96 4.24 -13.72
CA PHE A 190 21.67 4.83 -13.36
C PHE A 190 20.52 3.90 -13.81
N GLU A 191 20.33 2.78 -13.12
CA GLU A 191 19.22 1.88 -13.46
C GLU A 191 17.92 2.32 -12.78
N HIS A 192 17.95 2.72 -11.49
CA HIS A 192 16.74 3.13 -10.77
C HIS A 192 17.06 4.14 -9.64
N CYS A 193 16.21 5.15 -9.45
CA CYS A 193 16.29 6.14 -8.37
C CYS A 193 14.98 6.17 -7.56
N GLN A 194 15.08 6.49 -6.25
CA GLN A 194 13.95 6.68 -5.35
C GLN A 194 13.98 8.00 -4.58
N ILE A 195 12.80 8.40 -4.05
CA ILE A 195 12.62 9.49 -3.08
C ILE A 195 13.31 9.15 -1.75
#